data_AF-A0AAV5BEP0-F1
#
_entry.id   AF-A0AAV5BEP0-F1
#
_cell.length_a   1.000
_cell.length_b   1.000
_cell.length_c   1.000
_cell.angle_alpha   90.00
_cell.angle_beta   90.00
_cell.angle_gamma   90.00
#
_symmetry.space_group_name_H-M   'P 1'
#
loop_
_entity.id
_entity.type
_entity.pdbx_description
1 polymer ?
#
loop_
_entity_poly.entity_id
_entity_poly.type
_entity_poly.pdbx_seq_one_letter_code
_entity_poly.pdbx_strand_id
1 'polypeptide(L)'
;MTIKLKKMFLLLTSACFMIMLLTTTAFASSRKLITKTVTGTLNIYSAYTYNYHFNSSAVLTYDGNSISQISDLSFSNVGYTASQPSLSANFIPSQKSKANYGSYATYVVTLTRNVYGYYSDKVDYTLTYRPSDSGTPYSLNEEDSFIVTVEVSEPYDIVYMD
;
A
#
# COMPACT_ATOMS: atom_id res chain seq x y z
N MET A 1 -59.22 -13.47 1.38
CA MET A 1 -57.98 -13.66 2.17
C MET A 1 -58.28 -13.42 3.65
N THR A 2 -58.26 -14.46 4.48
CA THR A 2 -58.61 -14.38 5.91
C THR A 2 -57.56 -13.55 6.69
N ILE A 3 -57.99 -12.86 7.74
CA ILE A 3 -57.16 -11.96 8.58
C ILE A 3 -55.89 -12.67 9.08
N LYS A 4 -55.95 -13.98 9.35
CA LYS A 4 -54.79 -14.80 9.73
C LYS A 4 -53.71 -14.89 8.64
N LEU A 5 -54.11 -15.00 7.36
CA LEU A 5 -53.18 -15.08 6.24
C LEU A 5 -52.42 -13.76 6.03
N LYS A 6 -53.09 -12.62 6.25
CA LYS A 6 -52.46 -11.29 6.17
C LYS A 6 -51.40 -11.09 7.26
N LYS A 7 -51.70 -11.48 8.50
CA LYS A 7 -50.75 -11.41 9.62
C LYS A 7 -49.54 -12.31 9.42
N MET A 8 -49.76 -13.52 8.90
CA MET A 8 -48.69 -14.48 8.62
C MET A 8 -47.75 -13.98 7.51
N PHE A 9 -48.31 -13.37 6.46
CA PHE A 9 -47.52 -12.78 5.38
C PHE A 9 -46.66 -11.60 5.88
N LEU A 10 -47.23 -10.75 6.75
CA LEU A 10 -46.54 -9.58 7.32
C LEU A 10 -45.40 -9.97 8.27
N LEU A 11 -45.57 -11.06 9.02
CA LEU A 11 -44.51 -11.65 9.85
C LEU A 11 -43.36 -12.21 9.00
N LEU A 12 -43.69 -12.89 7.90
CA LEU A 12 -42.69 -13.48 7.01
C LEU A 12 -41.88 -12.41 6.27
N THR A 13 -42.53 -11.35 5.77
CA THR A 13 -41.81 -10.23 5.14
C THR A 13 -40.94 -9.46 6.13
N SER A 14 -41.42 -9.23 7.36
CA SER A 14 -40.63 -8.61 8.43
C SER A 14 -39.37 -9.43 8.77
N ALA A 15 -39.50 -10.75 8.90
CA ALA A 15 -38.37 -11.64 9.14
C ALA A 15 -37.35 -11.61 7.99
N CYS A 16 -37.80 -11.64 6.74
CA CYS A 16 -36.90 -11.49 5.58
C CYS A 16 -36.16 -10.16 5.56
N PHE A 17 -36.83 -9.04 5.88
CA PHE A 17 -36.20 -7.73 5.98
C PHE A 17 -35.15 -7.68 7.10
N MET A 18 -35.43 -8.28 8.25
CA MET A 18 -34.47 -8.36 9.36
C MET A 18 -33.24 -9.19 8.98
N ILE A 19 -33.42 -10.33 8.31
CA ILE A 19 -32.32 -11.18 7.83
C ILE A 19 -31.47 -10.41 6.80
N MET A 20 -32.10 -9.70 5.85
CA MET A 20 -31.37 -8.87 4.90
C MET A 20 -30.55 -7.77 5.62
N LEU A 21 -31.15 -7.06 6.58
CA LEU A 21 -30.44 -6.05 7.38
C LEU A 21 -29.23 -6.64 8.12
N LEU A 22 -29.40 -7.82 8.73
CA LEU A 22 -28.35 -8.52 9.48
C LEU A 22 -27.23 -9.06 8.56
N THR A 23 -27.55 -9.45 7.33
CA THR A 23 -26.54 -9.87 6.36
C THR A 23 -25.77 -8.70 5.74
N THR A 24 -26.37 -7.51 5.65
CA THR A 24 -25.67 -6.32 5.11
C THR A 24 -24.54 -5.83 6.02
N THR A 25 -24.59 -6.10 7.33
CA THR A 25 -23.51 -5.74 8.26
C THR A 25 -22.39 -6.79 8.31
N ALA A 26 -22.63 -8.00 7.81
CA ALA A 26 -21.68 -9.12 7.86
C ALA A 26 -20.67 -9.15 6.68
N PHE A 27 -20.88 -8.35 5.63
CA PHE A 27 -20.02 -8.30 4.43
C PHE A 27 -19.53 -6.88 4.11
N ALA A 28 -19.20 -6.09 5.13
CA ALA A 28 -18.58 -4.79 4.92
C ALA A 28 -17.10 -4.99 4.55
N SER A 29 -16.81 -5.28 3.29
CA SER A 29 -15.46 -5.19 2.76
C SER A 29 -14.99 -3.73 2.84
N SER A 30 -14.03 -3.44 3.70
CA SER A 30 -13.45 -2.11 3.83
C SER A 30 -12.45 -1.85 2.70
N ARG A 31 -12.44 -0.64 2.17
CA ARG A 31 -11.49 -0.20 1.14
C ARG A 31 -10.67 0.96 1.69
N LYS A 32 -9.35 0.85 1.67
CA LYS A 32 -8.44 1.83 2.28
C LYS A 32 -7.28 2.20 1.36
N LEU A 33 -7.01 3.50 1.27
CA LEU A 33 -5.78 4.04 0.70
C LEU A 33 -4.71 4.06 1.79
N ILE A 34 -3.57 3.45 1.51
CA ILE A 34 -2.45 3.36 2.43
C ILE A 34 -1.25 3.98 1.75
N THR A 35 -0.67 5.00 2.38
CA THR A 35 0.52 5.68 1.89
C THR A 35 1.69 5.35 2.81
N LYS A 36 2.78 4.82 2.24
CA LYS A 36 4.03 4.57 2.94
C LYS A 36 5.12 5.46 2.36
N THR A 37 5.73 6.28 3.20
CA THR A 37 6.96 6.99 2.84
C THR A 37 8.14 6.03 2.99
N VAL A 38 8.88 5.84 1.91
CA VAL A 38 10.14 5.11 1.88
C VAL A 38 11.26 6.13 1.87
N THR A 39 12.22 5.99 2.79
CA THR A 39 13.42 6.82 2.88
C THR A 39 14.65 5.95 2.68
N GLY A 40 15.72 6.54 2.16
CA GLY A 40 16.99 5.86 2.01
C GLY A 40 18.15 6.81 1.81
N THR A 41 19.35 6.28 1.94
CA THR A 41 20.60 7.02 1.74
C THR A 41 21.41 6.32 0.65
N LEU A 42 21.94 7.11 -0.28
CA LEU A 42 22.90 6.68 -1.29
C LEU A 42 24.21 7.42 -1.04
N ASN A 43 25.30 6.67 -0.88
CA ASN A 43 26.65 7.20 -0.73
C ASN A 43 27.47 6.85 -1.96
N ILE A 44 28.03 7.86 -2.62
CA ILE A 44 28.87 7.72 -3.81
C ILE A 44 30.27 8.23 -3.47
N TYR A 45 31.29 7.41 -3.76
CA TYR A 45 32.71 7.70 -3.54
C TYR A 45 33.06 8.23 -2.14
N SER A 46 32.27 7.88 -1.11
CA SER A 46 32.42 8.34 0.28
C SER A 46 32.39 9.87 0.48
N ALA A 47 32.06 10.65 -0.54
CA ALA A 47 32.06 12.12 -0.51
C ALA A 47 30.66 12.71 -0.79
N TYR A 48 29.85 12.02 -1.58
CA TYR A 48 28.52 12.48 -1.98
C TYR A 48 27.45 11.62 -1.33
N THR A 49 26.66 12.24 -0.45
CA THR A 49 25.57 11.58 0.26
C THR A 49 24.25 12.18 -0.21
N TYR A 50 23.34 11.31 -0.63
CA TYR A 50 21.99 11.67 -1.05
C TYR A 50 20.99 10.99 -0.11
N ASN A 51 20.20 11.78 0.60
CA ASN A 51 19.05 11.26 1.34
C ASN A 51 17.81 11.47 0.48
N TYR A 52 17.19 10.38 0.05
CA TYR A 52 16.02 10.42 -0.81
C TYR A 52 14.80 9.88 -0.10
N HIS A 53 13.63 10.26 -0.62
CA HIS A 53 12.36 9.78 -0.18
C HIS A 53 11.37 9.69 -1.33
N PHE A 54 10.39 8.81 -1.20
CA PHE A 54 9.21 8.79 -2.05
C PHE A 54 8.02 8.23 -1.28
N ASN A 55 6.82 8.70 -1.63
CA ASN A 55 5.58 8.12 -1.13
C ASN A 55 5.10 7.05 -2.10
N SER A 56 4.78 5.87 -1.56
CA SER A 56 4.15 4.76 -2.27
C SER A 56 2.74 4.56 -1.71
N SER A 57 1.73 4.77 -2.55
CA SER A 57 0.33 4.69 -2.16
C SER A 57 -0.37 3.52 -2.85
N ALA A 58 -1.09 2.71 -2.08
CA ALA A 58 -1.85 1.56 -2.58
C ALA A 58 -3.28 1.60 -2.02
N VAL A 59 -4.25 1.18 -2.82
CA VAL A 59 -5.62 0.94 -2.34
C VAL A 59 -5.84 -0.55 -2.17
N LEU A 60 -6.22 -0.96 -0.96
CA LEU A 60 -6.52 -2.35 -0.62
C LEU A 60 -7.98 -2.49 -0.22
N THR A 61 -8.64 -3.52 -0.73
CA THR A 61 -9.95 -3.97 -0.25
C THR A 61 -9.74 -5.18 0.65
N TYR A 62 -10.30 -5.15 1.85
CA TYR A 62 -10.09 -6.17 2.87
C TYR A 62 -11.35 -6.43 3.71
N ASP A 63 -11.46 -7.64 4.23
CA ASP A 63 -12.50 -8.10 5.15
C ASP A 63 -11.81 -8.83 6.31
N GLY A 64 -11.89 -8.24 7.50
CA GLY A 64 -11.10 -8.66 8.66
C GLY A 64 -9.61 -8.75 8.35
N ASN A 65 -9.06 -9.96 8.39
CA ASN A 65 -7.65 -10.24 8.15
C ASN A 65 -7.33 -10.69 6.70
N SER A 66 -8.30 -10.57 5.77
CA SER A 66 -8.14 -11.02 4.39
C SER A 66 -8.26 -9.85 3.41
N ILE A 67 -7.30 -9.72 2.52
CA ILE A 67 -7.24 -8.77 1.41
C ILE A 67 -7.84 -9.45 0.17
N SER A 68 -8.94 -8.91 -0.33
CA SER A 68 -9.64 -9.43 -1.51
C SER A 68 -9.13 -8.79 -2.81
N GLN A 69 -8.71 -7.53 -2.78
CA GLN A 69 -8.27 -6.79 -3.97
C GLN A 69 -7.14 -5.80 -3.66
N ILE A 70 -6.28 -5.60 -4.66
CA ILE A 70 -5.11 -4.73 -4.57
C ILE A 70 -5.01 -3.83 -5.81
N SER A 71 -4.79 -2.52 -5.64
CA SER A 71 -4.55 -1.60 -6.76
C SER A 71 -3.10 -1.67 -7.25
N ASP A 72 -2.78 -0.99 -8.35
CA ASP A 72 -1.40 -0.59 -8.61
C ASP A 72 -0.96 0.51 -7.65
N LEU A 73 0.36 0.63 -7.47
CA LEU A 73 0.96 1.72 -6.72
C LEU A 73 0.89 3.03 -7.49
N SER A 74 0.65 4.11 -6.76
CA SER A 74 0.94 5.46 -7.21
C SER A 74 2.11 6.02 -6.40
N PHE A 75 2.95 6.81 -7.08
CA PHE A 75 4.12 7.43 -6.48
C PHE A 75 3.94 8.94 -6.44
N SER A 76 4.33 9.55 -5.32
CA SER A 76 4.26 11.01 -5.13
C SER A 76 5.37 11.47 -4.18
N ASN A 77 5.54 12.79 -4.06
CA ASN A 77 6.51 13.41 -3.17
C ASN A 77 7.91 12.76 -3.28
N VAL A 78 8.38 12.61 -4.52
CA VAL A 78 9.70 12.05 -4.80
C VAL A 78 10.71 13.17 -4.71
N GLY A 79 11.66 13.05 -3.80
CA GLY A 79 12.62 14.11 -3.52
C GLY A 79 13.90 13.61 -2.90
N TYR A 80 14.89 14.48 -2.84
CA TYR A 80 16.16 14.20 -2.20
C TYR A 80 16.82 15.46 -1.64
N THR A 81 17.74 15.26 -0.70
CA THR A 81 18.72 16.24 -0.25
C THR A 81 20.12 15.70 -0.52
N ALA A 82 21.00 16.56 -1.03
CA ALA A 82 22.38 16.21 -1.38
C ALA A 82 23.37 16.92 -0.45
N SER A 83 24.45 16.25 -0.07
CA SER A 83 25.56 16.87 0.67
C SER A 83 26.31 17.93 -0.15
N GLN A 84 26.28 17.80 -1.49
CA GLN A 84 26.87 18.74 -2.44
C GLN A 84 25.81 19.21 -3.44
N PRO A 85 25.28 20.45 -3.31
CA PRO A 85 24.16 20.93 -4.12
C PRO A 85 24.47 21.05 -5.62
N SER A 86 25.75 21.12 -6.00
CA SER A 86 26.18 21.23 -7.40
C SER A 86 25.93 19.95 -8.22
N LEU A 87 25.74 18.80 -7.56
CA LEU A 87 25.52 17.51 -8.21
C LEU A 87 24.05 17.10 -8.11
N SER A 88 23.30 17.44 -9.15
CA SER A 88 21.89 17.07 -9.25
C SER A 88 21.72 15.56 -9.42
N ALA A 89 20.65 15.05 -8.83
CA ALA A 89 20.22 13.67 -8.93
C ALA A 89 18.75 13.57 -9.33
N ASN A 90 18.34 12.37 -9.72
CA ASN A 90 16.97 11.99 -9.98
C ASN A 90 16.72 10.60 -9.39
N PHE A 91 15.57 10.44 -8.75
CA PHE A 91 15.14 9.21 -8.12
C PHE A 91 13.78 8.87 -8.71
N ILE A 92 13.68 7.74 -9.39
CA ILE A 92 12.47 7.38 -10.15
C ILE A 92 11.96 6.04 -9.63
N PRO A 93 10.92 6.02 -8.76
CA PRO A 93 10.26 4.79 -8.35
C PRO A 93 9.34 4.29 -9.46
N SER A 94 9.28 2.97 -9.61
CA SER A 94 8.39 2.29 -10.54
C SER A 94 7.94 0.95 -9.96
N GLN A 95 6.68 0.59 -10.16
CA GLN A 95 6.19 -0.71 -9.72
C GLN A 95 6.71 -1.80 -10.68
N LYS A 96 7.47 -2.74 -10.14
CA LYS A 96 7.96 -3.92 -10.86
C LYS A 96 6.93 -5.05 -10.85
N SER A 97 6.33 -5.31 -9.69
CA SER A 97 5.31 -6.35 -9.54
C SER A 97 4.42 -6.13 -8.31
N LYS A 98 3.30 -6.86 -8.27
CA LYS A 98 2.41 -6.94 -7.11
C LYS A 98 1.83 -8.35 -6.98
N ALA A 99 1.53 -8.76 -5.76
CA ALA A 99 0.89 -10.05 -5.49
C ALA A 99 -0.05 -9.93 -4.28
N ASN A 100 -1.20 -10.62 -4.36
CA ASN A 100 -2.15 -10.76 -3.26
C ASN A 100 -2.14 -12.20 -2.77
N TYR A 101 -1.87 -12.40 -1.48
CA TYR A 101 -1.84 -13.72 -0.83
C TYR A 101 -3.02 -13.95 0.11
N GLY A 102 -4.03 -13.09 0.06
CA GLY A 102 -5.16 -13.10 1.00
C GLY A 102 -4.76 -12.46 2.32
N SER A 103 -3.93 -13.08 3.15
CA SER A 103 -3.56 -12.51 4.45
C SER A 103 -2.62 -11.30 4.37
N TYR A 104 -1.95 -11.11 3.23
CA TYR A 104 -1.06 -9.98 2.98
C TYR A 104 -0.93 -9.71 1.48
N ALA A 105 -0.48 -8.50 1.16
CA ALA A 105 -0.16 -8.09 -0.20
C ALA A 105 1.30 -7.62 -0.26
N THR A 106 1.99 -7.95 -1.34
CA THR A 106 3.37 -7.49 -1.57
C THR A 106 3.45 -6.67 -2.84
N TYR A 107 4.26 -5.62 -2.80
CA TYR A 107 4.61 -4.82 -3.96
C TYR A 107 6.12 -4.73 -4.06
N VAL A 108 6.65 -4.94 -5.27
CA VAL A 108 8.07 -4.70 -5.55
C VAL A 108 8.18 -3.40 -6.32
N VAL A 109 8.93 -2.46 -5.79
CA VAL A 109 9.20 -1.15 -6.38
C VAL A 109 10.67 -1.08 -6.76
N THR A 110 10.96 -0.87 -8.04
CA THR A 110 12.31 -0.55 -8.48
C THR A 110 12.50 0.96 -8.41
N LEU A 111 13.45 1.38 -7.58
CA LEU A 111 13.94 2.76 -7.54
C LEU A 111 15.17 2.87 -8.42
N THR A 112 15.05 3.57 -9.55
CA THR A 112 16.22 3.97 -10.34
C THR A 112 16.82 5.21 -9.70
N ARG A 113 18.09 5.13 -9.31
CA ARG A 113 18.84 6.25 -8.73
C ARG A 113 19.85 6.71 -9.76
N ASN A 114 19.83 8.00 -10.08
CA ASN A 114 20.71 8.58 -11.08
C ASN A 114 21.28 9.89 -10.55
N VAL A 115 22.60 9.99 -10.47
CA VAL A 115 23.34 11.22 -10.21
C VAL A 115 23.96 11.64 -11.53
N TYR A 116 23.49 12.78 -12.04
CA TYR A 116 23.74 13.19 -13.42
C TYR A 116 25.22 13.33 -13.71
N GLY A 117 25.73 12.50 -14.62
CA GLY A 117 27.13 12.52 -15.06
C GLY A 117 28.10 11.78 -14.14
N TYR A 118 27.64 11.04 -13.13
CA TYR A 118 28.52 10.35 -12.18
C TYR A 118 28.14 8.89 -11.94
N TYR A 119 26.86 8.61 -11.73
CA TYR A 119 26.45 7.33 -11.17
C TYR A 119 25.00 7.00 -11.49
N SER A 120 24.70 5.76 -11.82
CA SER A 120 23.33 5.26 -11.82
C SER A 120 23.25 3.81 -11.36
N ASP A 121 22.19 3.46 -10.66
CA ASP A 121 21.85 2.08 -10.35
C ASP A 121 20.33 1.90 -10.16
N LYS A 122 19.96 0.69 -9.76
CA LYS A 122 18.61 0.33 -9.32
C LYS A 122 18.65 -0.38 -7.98
N VAL A 123 17.62 -0.15 -7.18
CA VAL A 123 17.36 -0.88 -5.93
C VAL A 123 15.90 -1.30 -5.92
N ASP A 124 15.63 -2.53 -5.50
CA ASP A 124 14.27 -3.00 -5.32
C ASP A 124 13.86 -2.87 -3.85
N TYR A 125 12.66 -2.30 -3.63
CA TYR A 125 11.97 -2.25 -2.35
C TYR A 125 10.79 -3.21 -2.38
N THR A 126 10.74 -4.13 -1.43
CA THR A 126 9.56 -4.99 -1.23
C THR A 126 8.73 -4.46 -0.08
N LEU A 127 7.55 -3.92 -0.40
CA LEU A 127 6.58 -3.42 0.57
C LEU A 127 5.55 -4.51 0.85
N THR A 128 5.45 -4.94 2.10
CA THR A 128 4.46 -5.95 2.53
C THR A 128 3.40 -5.30 3.40
N TYR A 129 2.15 -5.38 2.97
CA TYR A 129 0.97 -4.83 3.63
C TYR A 129 0.19 -5.95 4.31
N ARG A 130 -0.04 -5.81 5.62
CA ARG A 130 -0.81 -6.76 6.44
C ARG A 130 -1.88 -6.02 7.23
N PRO A 131 -3.13 -6.49 7.27
CA PRO A 131 -4.12 -5.96 8.21
C PRO A 131 -3.60 -6.15 9.65
N SER A 132 -3.58 -5.10 10.45
CA SER A 132 -3.32 -5.20 11.89
C SER A 132 -4.63 -5.51 12.60
N ASP A 133 -4.75 -6.77 13.02
CA ASP A 133 -5.78 -7.37 13.87
C ASP A 133 -7.25 -6.87 13.75
N SER A 134 -8.12 -7.80 13.40
CA SER A 134 -9.57 -7.79 13.11
C SER A 134 -10.54 -7.05 14.06
N GLY A 135 -10.24 -5.81 14.46
CA GLY A 135 -10.89 -5.19 15.62
C GLY A 135 -11.82 -4.00 15.36
N THR A 136 -12.42 -3.86 14.17
CA THR A 136 -13.65 -3.11 13.82
C THR A 136 -13.54 -2.51 12.41
N PRO A 137 -14.55 -2.67 11.54
CA PRO A 137 -14.59 -2.02 10.22
C PRO A 137 -14.66 -0.48 10.29
N TYR A 138 -14.67 0.09 11.50
CA TYR A 138 -14.75 1.52 11.80
C TYR A 138 -13.64 1.96 12.78
N SER A 139 -12.39 1.52 12.60
CA SER A 139 -11.30 2.11 13.40
C SER A 139 -11.20 3.60 13.05
N LEU A 140 -11.58 4.46 14.00
CA LEU A 140 -11.52 5.91 13.87
C LEU A 140 -10.07 6.43 13.78
N ASN A 141 -9.10 5.58 14.12
CA ASN A 141 -7.68 5.83 13.90
C ASN A 141 -7.26 5.31 12.52
N GLU A 142 -6.87 6.24 11.66
CA GLU A 142 -6.42 5.97 10.28
C GLU A 142 -5.06 5.24 10.23
N GLU A 143 -4.26 5.27 11.29
CA GLU A 143 -2.91 4.69 11.29
C GLU A 143 -2.87 3.20 11.69
N ASP A 144 -3.92 2.67 12.34
CA ASP A 144 -3.85 1.39 13.05
C ASP A 144 -4.38 0.17 12.27
N SER A 145 -4.82 0.33 11.01
CA SER A 145 -5.48 -0.78 10.29
C SER A 145 -4.54 -1.64 9.42
N PHE A 146 -3.33 -1.16 9.12
CA PHE A 146 -2.34 -1.91 8.35
C PHE A 146 -0.92 -1.72 8.86
N ILE A 147 -0.20 -2.84 8.97
CA ILE A 147 1.24 -2.88 9.16
C ILE A 147 1.89 -2.96 7.78
N VAL A 148 2.81 -2.02 7.51
CA VAL A 148 3.61 -1.99 6.28
C VAL A 148 5.08 -2.18 6.60
N THR A 149 5.64 -3.34 6.22
CA THR A 149 7.09 -3.60 6.30
C THR A 149 7.75 -3.29 4.96
N VAL A 150 9.02 -2.91 5.01
CA VAL A 150 9.81 -2.55 3.83
C VAL A 150 11.14 -3.30 3.91
N GLU A 151 11.41 -4.11 2.90
CA GLU A 151 12.69 -4.79 2.70
C GLU A 151 13.38 -4.17 1.48
N VAL A 152 14.70 -4.10 1.51
CA VAL A 152 15.51 -3.41 0.49
C VAL A 152 16.54 -4.39 -0.05
N SER A 153 16.67 -4.47 -1.37
CA SER A 153 17.71 -5.27 -2.01
C SER A 153 19.07 -4.57 -1.99
N GLU A 154 20.13 -5.33 -2.26
CA GLU A 154 21.38 -4.74 -2.71
C GLU A 154 21.19 -3.98 -4.04
N PRO A 155 21.97 -2.93 -4.30
CA PRO A 155 21.95 -2.25 -5.58
C PRO A 155 22.40 -3.14 -6.74
N TYR A 156 21.81 -2.94 -7.91
CA TYR A 156 22.12 -3.65 -9.15
C TYR A 156 22.07 -2.71 -10.35
N ASP A 157 22.49 -3.19 -11.52
CA ASP A 157 22.65 -2.37 -12.74
C ASP A 157 23.51 -1.11 -12.49
N ILE A 158 24.59 -1.27 -11.73
CA ILE A 158 25.47 -0.16 -11.33
C ILE A 158 26.31 0.31 -12.52
N VAL A 159 26.26 1.61 -12.79
CA VAL A 159 27.03 2.30 -13.83
C VAL A 159 27.73 3.49 -13.22
N TYR A 160 29.05 3.54 -13.36
CA TYR A 160 29.86 4.73 -13.09
C TYR A 160 30.10 5.46 -14.41
N MET A 161 29.92 6.78 -14.40
CA MET A 161 30.20 7.62 -15.57
C MET A 161 31.59 8.24 -15.40
N ASP A 162 32.39 8.16 -16.46
CA ASP A 162 33.75 8.72 -16.55
C ASP A 162 33.74 10.23 -16.88
#